data_AF-A0A8C4RIV8-F1
#
_entry.id   AF-A0A8C4RIV8-F1
#
_cell.length_a   1.000
_cell.length_b   1.000
_cell.length_c   1.000
_cell.angle_alpha   90.00
_cell.angle_beta   90.00
_cell.angle_gamma   90.00
#
_symmetry.space_group_name_H-M   'P 1'
#
loop_
_entity.id
_entity.type
_entity.pdbx_description
1 polymer ?
#
loop_
_entity_poly.entity_id
_entity_poly.type
_entity_poly.pdbx_seq_one_letter_code
_entity_poly.pdbx_strand_id
1 'polypeptide(L)'
;MDEVCGGWTAVKPADDHVKAICNQAQHDVEKQEGKHYQEFLALKYRSQLVNGTNYLIEVQVAHNECLHLKIHQSLPCYGNQTKVTGVQKKKPSDELHVF
;
A
#
# COMPACT_ATOMS: atom_id res chain seq x y z
N MET A 1 17.17 7.45 11.05
CA MET A 1 17.54 8.04 9.75
C MET A 1 16.39 8.94 9.37
N ASP A 2 16.65 10.23 9.24
CA ASP A 2 15.66 11.25 8.95
C ASP A 2 14.94 10.94 7.61
N GLU A 3 13.63 11.08 7.58
CA GLU A 3 12.84 10.91 6.36
C GLU A 3 13.21 12.02 5.36
N VAL A 4 13.96 11.65 4.32
CA VAL A 4 14.33 12.57 3.23
C VAL A 4 13.21 12.60 2.19
N CYS A 5 12.85 13.79 1.70
CA CYS A 5 11.89 13.93 0.61
C CYS A 5 12.34 13.11 -0.61
N GLY A 6 11.45 12.26 -1.13
CA GLY A 6 11.71 11.33 -2.22
C GLY A 6 12.43 10.04 -1.82
N GLY A 7 12.95 9.93 -0.59
CA GLY A 7 13.57 8.72 -0.06
C GLY A 7 12.52 7.72 0.42
N TRP A 8 12.73 6.43 0.15
CA TRP A 8 11.91 5.37 0.72
C TRP A 8 12.46 4.91 2.06
N THR A 9 11.58 4.66 3.02
CA THR A 9 11.96 4.02 4.28
C THR A 9 12.36 2.56 4.07
N ALA A 10 13.00 1.97 5.10
CA ALA A 10 13.07 0.52 5.22
C ALA A 10 11.66 -0.09 5.27
N VAL A 11 11.57 -1.38 4.92
CA VAL A 11 10.34 -2.16 5.05
C VAL A 11 10.07 -2.42 6.54
N LYS A 12 8.83 -2.20 6.97
CA LYS A 12 8.35 -2.41 8.34
C LYS A 12 6.98 -3.10 8.35
N PRO A 13 6.58 -3.74 9.45
CA PRO A 13 5.23 -4.32 9.59
C PRO A 13 4.14 -3.25 9.40
N ALA A 14 3.00 -3.64 8.84
CA ALA A 14 1.85 -2.75 8.70
C ALA A 14 1.30 -2.35 10.08
N ASP A 15 1.29 -1.05 10.35
CA ASP A 15 0.65 -0.47 11.51
C ASP A 15 -0.84 -0.19 11.25
N ASP A 16 -1.55 0.27 12.27
CA ASP A 16 -3.00 0.46 12.20
C ASP A 16 -3.40 1.58 11.22
N HIS A 17 -2.53 2.57 10.98
CA HIS A 17 -2.76 3.60 9.98
C HIS A 17 -2.70 3.02 8.57
N VAL A 18 -1.66 2.23 8.28
CA VAL A 18 -1.50 1.57 6.97
C VAL A 18 -2.59 0.54 6.72
N LYS A 19 -3.01 -0.22 7.74
CA LYS A 19 -4.16 -1.12 7.63
C LYS A 19 -5.44 -0.36 7.28
N ALA A 20 -5.69 0.80 7.90
CA ALA A 20 -6.85 1.62 7.59
C ALA A 20 -6.83 2.15 6.15
N ILE A 21 -5.68 2.64 5.67
CA ILE A 21 -5.49 3.05 4.27
C ILE A 21 -5.76 1.89 3.31
N CYS A 22 -5.23 0.71 3.62
CA CYS A 22 -5.41 -0.49 2.82
C CYS A 22 -6.88 -0.90 2.72
N ASN A 23 -7.59 -0.91 3.86
CA ASN A 23 -9.02 -1.24 3.89
C ASN A 23 -9.86 -0.24 3.09
N GLN A 24 -9.53 1.06 3.14
CA GLN A 24 -10.20 2.08 2.32
C GLN A 24 -9.96 1.85 0.82
N ALA A 25 -8.77 1.38 0.45
CA ALA A 25 -8.39 1.11 -0.93
C ALA A 25 -8.94 -0.21 -1.48
N GLN A 26 -9.44 -1.13 -0.65
CA GLN A 26 -9.87 -2.45 -1.08
C GLN A 26 -10.91 -2.38 -2.20
N HIS A 27 -11.95 -1.55 -2.03
CA HIS A 27 -13.01 -1.41 -3.03
C HIS A 27 -12.47 -0.95 -4.39
N ASP A 28 -11.54 0.00 -4.40
CA ASP A 28 -10.94 0.51 -5.63
C ASP A 28 -10.04 -0.55 -6.30
N VAL A 29 -9.29 -1.32 -5.51
CA VAL A 29 -8.46 -2.42 -6.00
C VAL A 29 -9.32 -3.52 -6.62
N GLU A 30 -10.38 -3.94 -5.94
CA GLU A 30 -11.31 -4.97 -6.43
C GLU A 30 -11.98 -4.55 -7.73
N LYS A 31 -12.40 -3.28 -7.82
CA LYS A 31 -12.99 -2.69 -9.02
C LYS A 31 -11.97 -2.62 -10.17
N GLN A 32 -10.73 -2.24 -9.90
CA GLN A 32 -9.67 -2.17 -10.90
C GLN A 32 -9.30 -3.57 -11.44
N GLU A 33 -9.24 -4.56 -10.56
CA GLU A 33 -8.86 -5.94 -10.91
C GLU A 33 -10.04 -6.80 -11.41
N GLY A 34 -11.28 -6.33 -11.25
CA GLY A 34 -12.48 -7.09 -11.57
C GLY A 34 -12.65 -8.37 -10.74
N LYS A 35 -12.07 -8.39 -9.52
CA LYS A 35 -12.05 -9.55 -8.60
C LYS A 35 -12.38 -9.08 -7.20
N HIS A 36 -13.19 -9.85 -6.47
CA HIS A 36 -13.43 -9.64 -5.05
C HIS A 36 -12.46 -10.49 -4.22
N TYR A 37 -11.93 -9.94 -3.13
CA TYR A 37 -10.99 -10.63 -2.25
C TYR A 37 -11.66 -10.92 -0.90
N GLN A 38 -11.64 -12.20 -0.47
CA GLN A 38 -12.16 -12.57 0.85
C GLN A 38 -11.17 -12.21 1.97
N GLU A 39 -9.88 -12.25 1.67
CA GLU A 39 -8.81 -11.79 2.56
C GLU A 39 -8.20 -10.51 1.96
N PHE A 40 -7.91 -9.52 2.80
CA PHE A 40 -7.25 -8.29 2.36
C PHE A 40 -6.40 -7.72 3.50
N LEU A 41 -5.35 -8.46 3.87
CA LEU A 41 -4.57 -8.21 5.07
C LEU A 41 -3.25 -7.51 4.72
N ALA A 42 -3.09 -6.24 5.12
CA ALA A 42 -1.81 -5.54 5.02
C ALA A 42 -0.78 -6.16 5.97
N LEU A 43 0.34 -6.65 5.42
CA LEU A 43 1.39 -7.34 6.18
C LEU A 43 2.59 -6.43 6.46
N LYS A 44 3.17 -5.86 5.40
CA LYS A 44 4.39 -5.04 5.47
C LYS A 44 4.28 -3.85 4.52
N TYR A 45 4.99 -2.78 4.84
CA TYR A 45 5.00 -1.58 4.01
C TYR A 45 6.34 -0.84 4.07
N ARG A 46 6.50 0.08 3.13
CA ARG A 46 7.47 1.17 3.19
C ARG A 46 6.79 2.45 2.71
N SER A 47 7.24 3.58 3.23
CA SER A 47 6.69 4.89 2.87
C SER A 47 7.74 5.76 2.18
N GLN A 48 7.27 6.78 1.46
CA GLN A 48 8.11 7.79 0.83
C GLN A 48 7.42 9.14 1.01
N LEU A 49 8.13 10.08 1.64
CA LEU A 49 7.68 11.45 1.82
C LEU A 49 7.79 12.21 0.49
N VAL A 50 6.71 12.82 0.03
CA VAL A 50 6.60 13.62 -1.21
C VAL A 50 5.69 14.83 -0.94
N ASN A 51 4.98 15.36 -1.94
CA ASN A 51 3.82 16.21 -1.70
C ASN A 51 2.64 15.34 -1.19
N GLY A 52 2.73 14.92 0.06
CA GLY A 52 1.95 13.82 0.64
C GLY A 52 2.85 12.63 0.97
N THR A 53 2.27 11.43 0.97
CA THR A 53 3.01 10.20 1.28
C THR A 53 2.64 9.12 0.29
N ASN A 54 3.64 8.50 -0.34
CA ASN A 54 3.43 7.24 -1.05
C ASN A 54 3.62 6.08 -0.07
N TYR A 55 2.69 5.14 -0.07
CA TYR A 55 2.81 3.86 0.62
C TYR A 55 2.95 2.77 -0.42
N LEU A 56 3.93 1.90 -0.22
CA LEU A 56 4.03 0.62 -0.90
C LEU A 56 3.71 -0.45 0.13
N ILE A 57 2.66 -1.25 -0.10
CA ILE A 57 2.07 -2.15 0.89
C ILE A 57 1.96 -3.54 0.29
N GLU A 58 2.45 -4.55 1.00
CA GLU A 58 2.13 -5.94 0.71
C GLU A 58 0.83 -6.34 1.42
N VAL A 59 -0.09 -6.88 0.63
CA VAL A 59 -1.42 -7.29 1.07
C VAL A 59 -1.62 -8.75 0.74
N GLN A 60 -1.85 -9.57 1.76
CA GLN A 60 -2.24 -10.96 1.57
C GLN A 60 -3.71 -11.03 1.16
N VAL A 61 -3.97 -11.71 0.05
CA VAL A 61 -5.31 -11.87 -0.51
C VAL A 61 -5.77 -13.33 -0.64
N ALA A 62 -4.85 -14.26 -0.44
CA ALA A 62 -5.09 -15.68 -0.19
C ALA A 62 -3.84 -16.30 0.46
N HIS A 63 -3.89 -17.58 0.83
CA HIS A 63 -2.75 -18.31 1.44
C HIS A 63 -1.42 -18.17 0.65
N ASN A 64 -1.47 -18.20 -0.68
CA ASN A 64 -0.30 -18.12 -1.57
C ASN A 64 -0.37 -16.97 -2.58
N GLU A 65 -1.23 -15.97 -2.36
CA GLU A 65 -1.40 -14.83 -3.25
C GLU A 65 -1.28 -13.52 -2.46
N CYS A 66 -0.36 -12.67 -2.90
CA CYS A 66 -0.20 -11.31 -2.36
C CYS A 66 -0.37 -10.28 -3.48
N LEU A 67 -0.80 -9.08 -3.08
CA LEU A 67 -0.74 -7.89 -3.90
C LEU A 67 0.31 -6.94 -3.32
N HIS A 68 1.12 -6.33 -4.18
CA HIS A 68 1.83 -5.12 -3.82
C HIS A 68 1.01 -3.93 -4.32
N LEU A 69 0.58 -3.09 -3.40
CA LEU A 69 -0.20 -1.89 -3.68
C LEU A 69 0.66 -0.66 -3.53
N LYS A 70 0.49 0.30 -4.44
CA LYS A 70 1.05 1.63 -4.31
C LYS A 70 -0.07 2.63 -4.11
N ILE A 71 -0.11 3.29 -2.97
CA ILE A 71 -1.17 4.23 -2.60
C ILE A 71 -0.54 5.59 -2.30
N HIS A 72 -1.07 6.65 -2.90
CA HIS A 72 -0.72 8.02 -2.54
C HIS A 72 -1.76 8.57 -1.56
N GLN A 73 -1.28 9.17 -0.47
CA GLN A 73 -2.09 9.91 0.50
C GLN A 73 -1.73 11.39 0.39
N SER A 74 -2.72 12.25 0.15
CA SER A 74 -2.51 13.69 0.10
C SER A 74 -2.22 14.28 1.49
N LEU A 75 -1.64 15.48 1.55
CA LEU A 75 -1.39 16.17 2.81
C LEU A 75 -2.71 16.50 3.54
N PRO A 76 -2.68 16.75 4.87
CA PRO A 76 -3.87 17.09 5.64
C PRO A 76 -4.64 18.31 5.14
N CYS A 77 -3.97 19.32 4.60
CA CYS A 77 -4.61 20.50 3.99
C CYS A 77 -5.42 20.16 2.72
N TYR A 78 -5.20 18.98 2.14
CA TYR A 78 -5.96 18.42 1.03
C TYR A 78 -6.87 17.26 1.47
N GLY A 79 -7.13 17.11 2.78
CA GLY A 79 -8.12 16.19 3.32
C GLY A 79 -7.67 14.73 3.46
N ASN A 80 -6.36 14.43 3.41
CA ASN A 80 -5.82 13.07 3.54
C ASN A 80 -6.44 12.06 2.55
N GLN A 81 -6.75 12.50 1.33
CA GLN A 81 -7.35 11.65 0.31
C GLN A 81 -6.36 10.56 -0.11
N THR A 82 -6.83 9.32 -0.16
CA THR A 82 -6.06 8.17 -0.62
C THR A 82 -6.41 7.82 -2.06
N LYS A 83 -5.40 7.51 -2.87
CA LYS A 83 -5.57 7.06 -4.25
C LYS A 83 -4.67 5.86 -4.53
N VAL A 84 -5.25 4.77 -5.03
CA VAL A 84 -4.48 3.66 -5.57
C VAL A 84 -3.82 4.11 -6.87
N THR A 85 -2.49 4.02 -6.91
CA THR A 85 -1.65 4.43 -8.06
C THR A 85 -0.98 3.24 -8.74
N GLY A 86 -1.05 2.06 -8.14
CA GLY A 86 -0.52 0.85 -8.75
C GLY A 86 -0.92 -0.41 -7.98
N VAL A 87 -1.06 -1.50 -8.72
CA VAL A 87 -1.37 -2.84 -8.22
C VAL A 87 -0.46 -3.84 -8.95
N GLN A 88 0.19 -4.73 -8.20
CA GLN A 88 0.95 -5.85 -8.76
C GLN A 88 0.60 -7.16 -8.05
N LYS A 89 0.36 -8.22 -8.82
CA LYS A 89 0.21 -9.59 -8.30
C LYS A 89 1.57 -10.19 -8.01
N LYS A 90 1.74 -10.74 -6.82
CA LYS A 90 3.00 -11.27 -6.30
C LYS A 90 2.79 -12.54 -5.49
N LYS A 91 3.86 -13.29 -5.29
CA LYS A 91 3.93 -14.37 -4.32
C LYS A 91 4.35 -13.81 -2.96
N PRO A 92 4.00 -14.46 -1.84
CA PRO A 92 4.44 -14.02 -0.51
C PRO A 92 5.97 -13.92 -0.33
N SER A 93 6.74 -14.66 -1.14
CA SER A 93 8.20 -14.64 -1.12
C SER A 93 8.82 -13.45 -1.86
N ASP A 94 8.03 -12.69 -2.64
CA ASP A 94 8.55 -11.57 -3.42
C ASP A 94 8.88 -10.37 -2.51
N GLU A 95 9.96 -9.68 -2.84
CA GLU A 95 10.36 -8.47 -2.13
C GLU A 95 9.52 -7.25 -2.54
N LEU A 96 9.31 -6.35 -1.58
CA LEU A 96 8.51 -5.14 -1.75
C LEU A 96 9.31 -4.04 -2.48
N HIS A 97 9.40 -4.17 -3.81
CA HIS A 97 10.05 -3.21 -4.71
C HIS A 97 9.08 -2.16 -5.27
N VAL A 98 9.62 -0.98 -5.57
CA VAL A 98 8.90 0.13 -6.17
C VAL A 98 8.57 -0.19 -7.63
N PHE A 99 7.38 0.24 -8.07
CA PHE A 99 6.90 0.14 -9.43
C PHE A 99 6.02 1.35 -9.81
#